data_AF-A0A2V6G171-F1
#
_entry.id   AF-A0A2V6G171-F1
#
_cell.length_a   1.000
_cell.length_b   1.000
_cell.length_c   1.000
_cell.angle_alpha   90.00
_cell.angle_beta   90.00
_cell.angle_gamma   90.00
#
_symmetry.space_group_name_H-M   'P 1'
#
loop_
_entity.id
_entity.type
_entity.pdbx_description
1 polymer ?
#
loop_
_entity_poly.entity_id
_entity_poly.type
_entity_poly.pdbx_seq_one_letter_code
_entity_poly.pdbx_strand_id
1 'polypeptide(L)' 'MLQSDRVTTEENPSATQACLACGTVIDTTAAQPLARVPCPKCGGKVRAERTFDHFVLVETLGVGGMGTVYKARDTTRDR' A
#
# COMPACT_ATOMS: atom_id res chain seq x y z
N MET A 1 7.98 32.74 -17.64
CA MET A 1 8.30 31.54 -18.47
C MET A 1 8.36 30.36 -17.52
N LEU A 2 7.48 29.40 -17.74
CA LEU A 2 7.29 28.21 -16.88
C LEU A 2 8.42 27.20 -17.08
N GLN A 3 8.76 26.47 -16.02
CA GLN A 3 9.28 25.08 -15.92
C GLN A 3 10.09 25.01 -14.60
N SER A 4 9.88 24.09 -13.66
CA SER A 4 9.84 22.64 -13.86
C SER A 4 9.51 21.94 -12.54
N ASP A 5 8.25 21.59 -12.28
CA ASP A 5 7.92 20.58 -11.26
C ASP A 5 7.64 19.26 -11.98
N ARG A 6 8.72 18.56 -12.33
CA ARG A 6 8.62 17.13 -12.66
C ARG A 6 8.38 16.41 -11.34
N VAL A 7 7.11 16.30 -10.95
CA VAL A 7 6.67 15.25 -10.05
C VAL A 7 7.03 13.94 -10.77
N THR A 8 8.12 13.31 -10.36
CA THR A 8 8.32 11.90 -10.60
C THR A 8 7.22 11.19 -9.82
N THR A 9 6.07 11.01 -10.46
CA THR A 9 5.17 9.91 -10.13
C THR A 9 6.00 8.66 -10.35
N GLU A 10 6.68 8.22 -9.31
CA GLU A 10 6.96 6.81 -9.14
C GLU A 10 5.62 6.12 -9.36
N GLU A 11 5.48 5.45 -10.51
CA GLU A 11 4.31 4.67 -10.85
C GLU A 11 4.16 3.62 -9.75
N ASN A 12 3.38 3.94 -8.73
CA ASN A 12 2.87 2.95 -7.80
C ASN A 12 2.03 2.02 -8.67
N PRO A 13 2.48 0.79 -8.97
CA PRO A 13 1.69 -0.12 -9.80
C PRO A 13 0.31 -0.20 -9.16
N SER A 14 -0.73 0.06 -9.97
CA SER A 14 -2.12 0.17 -9.48
C SER A 14 -2.41 -0.92 -8.45
N ALA A 15 -2.52 -0.52 -7.18
CA ALA A 15 -2.55 -1.44 -6.07
C ALA A 15 -4.00 -1.91 -5.85
N THR A 16 -4.46 -2.78 -6.76
CA THR A 16 -5.77 -3.42 -6.67
C THR A 16 -5.67 -4.72 -5.89
N GLN A 17 -6.68 -4.99 -5.06
CA GLN A 17 -6.73 -6.20 -4.24
C GLN A 17 -8.17 -6.67 -4.02
N ALA A 18 -8.35 -7.98 -3.90
CA ALA A 18 -9.66 -8.56 -3.65
C ALA A 18 -10.07 -8.37 -2.18
N CYS A 19 -11.31 -7.98 -1.95
CA CYS A 19 -11.90 -7.99 -0.63
C CYS A 19 -12.06 -9.44 -0.14
N LEU A 20 -11.41 -9.79 0.97
CA LEU A 20 -11.53 -11.14 1.55
C LEU A 20 -12.96 -11.49 2.00
N ALA A 21 -13.83 -10.50 2.20
CA ALA A 21 -15.21 -10.73 2.63
C ALA A 21 -16.19 -10.99 1.48
N CYS A 22 -15.98 -10.41 0.29
CA CYS A 22 -16.95 -10.48 -0.80
C CYS A 22 -16.36 -10.66 -2.21
N GLY A 23 -15.03 -10.82 -2.31
CA GLY A 23 -14.29 -11.05 -3.55
C GLY A 23 -14.20 -9.84 -4.49
N THR A 24 -14.76 -8.69 -4.14
CA THR A 24 -14.72 -7.51 -5.02
C THR A 24 -13.33 -6.92 -5.06
N VAL A 25 -12.86 -6.61 -6.27
CA VAL A 25 -11.60 -5.90 -6.48
C VAL A 25 -11.75 -4.46 -6.02
N ILE A 26 -10.85 -4.01 -5.16
CA ILE A 26 -10.80 -2.67 -4.61
C ILE A 26 -9.50 -2.03 -5.08
N ASP A 27 -9.58 -0.84 -5.66
CA ASP A 27 -8.41 0.01 -5.86
C ASP A 27 -7.99 0.63 -4.54
N THR A 28 -6.75 0.35 -4.13
CA THR A 28 -6.16 0.95 -2.93
C THR A 28 -4.99 1.86 -3.25
N THR A 29 -4.74 2.23 -4.50
CA THR A 29 -3.55 2.99 -4.92
C THR A 29 -3.33 4.27 -4.10
N ALA A 30 -4.40 4.99 -3.77
CA ALA A 30 -4.36 6.22 -2.96
C ALA A 30 -4.28 5.98 -1.43
N ALA A 31 -4.40 4.73 -0.97
CA ALA A 31 -4.34 4.40 0.45
C ALA A 31 -2.90 4.31 0.94
N GLN A 32 -2.66 4.78 2.16
CA GLN A 32 -1.39 4.55 2.85
C GLN A 32 -1.14 3.04 3.04
N PRO A 33 0.13 2.59 2.99
CA PRO A 33 0.44 1.20 3.25
C PRO A 33 -0.12 0.71 4.59
N LEU A 34 -0.70 -0.49 4.58
CA LEU A 34 -1.36 -1.14 5.72
C LEU A 34 -2.58 -0.40 6.30
N ALA A 35 -3.03 0.70 5.67
CA ALA A 35 -4.27 1.36 6.06
C ALA A 35 -5.48 0.44 5.86
N ARG A 36 -6.49 0.61 6.72
CA ARG A 36 -7.76 -0.11 6.59
C ARG A 36 -8.72 0.71 5.72
N VAL A 37 -9.03 0.19 4.54
CA VAL A 37 -9.97 0.79 3.60
C VAL A 37 -11.29 0.02 3.65
N PRO A 38 -12.45 0.68 3.79
CA PRO A 38 -13.73 0.02 3.70
C PRO A 38 -13.99 -0.44 2.26
N CYS A 39 -14.44 -1.69 2.08
CA CYS A 39 -14.88 -2.17 0.79
C CYS A 39 -16.14 -1.40 0.34
N PRO A 40 -16.15 -0.79 -0.85
CA PRO A 40 -17.30 -0.03 -1.33
C PRO A 40 -18.55 -0.90 -1.56
N LYS A 41 -18.39 -2.23 -1.72
CA LYS A 41 -19.52 -3.14 -1.97
C LYS A 41 -20.15 -3.68 -0.68
N CYS A 42 -19.35 -4.10 0.30
CA CYS A 42 -19.86 -4.81 1.49
C CYS A 42 -19.49 -4.14 2.82
N GLY A 43 -18.69 -3.06 2.81
CA GLY A 43 -18.21 -2.40 4.02
C GLY A 43 -17.11 -3.15 4.79
N GLY A 44 -16.71 -4.34 4.35
CA GLY A 44 -15.62 -5.11 4.95
C GLY A 44 -14.30 -4.32 4.99
N LYS A 45 -13.53 -4.44 6.07
CA LYS A 45 -12.25 -3.74 6.23
C LYS A 45 -11.15 -4.49 5.49
N VAL A 46 -10.63 -3.88 4.43
CA VAL A 46 -9.50 -4.44 3.65
C VAL A 46 -8.24 -3.68 4.01
N ARG A 47 -7.16 -4.41 4.30
CA ARG A 47 -5.86 -3.80 4.59
C ARG A 47 -5.14 -3.55 3.27
N ALA A 48 -4.65 -2.33 3.02
CA ALA A 48 -3.93 -1.97 1.81
C ALA A 48 -2.53 -2.61 1.80
N GLU A 49 -2.38 -3.76 1.15
CA GLU A 49 -1.11 -4.49 1.10
C GLU A 49 -0.12 -3.81 0.15
N ARG A 50 1.17 -3.83 0.50
CA ARG A 50 2.24 -3.24 -0.31
C ARG A 50 3.47 -4.13 -0.29
N THR A 51 4.08 -4.23 -1.47
CA THR A 51 5.38 -4.85 -1.67
C THR A 51 6.29 -3.82 -2.30
N PHE A 52 7.47 -3.64 -1.72
CA PHE A 52 8.52 -2.79 -2.25
C PHE A 52 9.68 -3.70 -2.62
N ASP A 53 9.94 -3.85 -3.93
CA ASP A 53 10.89 -4.84 -4.44
C ASP A 53 10.58 -6.25 -3.89
N HIS A 54 11.45 -6.83 -3.06
CA HIS A 54 11.25 -8.13 -2.41
C HIS A 54 10.78 -8.04 -0.95
N PHE A 55 10.36 -6.86 -0.49
CA PHE A 55 9.90 -6.61 0.86
C PHE A 55 8.38 -6.47 0.93
N VAL A 56 7.70 -7.44 1.54
CA VAL A 56 6.27 -7.36 1.85
C VAL A 56 6.08 -6.67 3.20
N LEU A 57 5.34 -5.57 3.25
CA LEU A 57 5.09 -4.87 4.52
C LEU A 57 4.14 -5.69 5.41
N VAL A 58 4.48 -5.80 6.69
CA VAL A 58 3.76 -6.64 7.67
C VAL A 58 3.07 -5.79 8.73
N GLU A 59 3.77 -4.76 9.22
CA GLU A 59 3.36 -3.96 10.37
C GLU A 59 3.95 -2.55 10.33
N THR A 60 3.22 -1.57 10.89
CA THR A 60 3.72 -0.21 11.13
C THR A 60 4.35 -0.13 12.51
N LEU A 61 5.63 0.23 12.58
CA LEU A 61 6.38 0.34 13.83
C LEU A 61 6.36 1.75 14.42
N GLY A 62 6.23 2.77 13.57
CA GLY A 62 6.19 4.16 14.04
C GLY A 62 5.88 5.14 12.92
N VAL A 63 5.30 6.29 13.29
CA VAL A 63 4.97 7.39 12.38
C VAL A 63 5.55 8.67 12.96
N GLY A 64 6.21 9.48 12.14
CA GLY A 64 6.77 10.78 12.52
C GLY A 64 6.86 11.75 11.35
N GLY A 65 7.35 12.96 11.60
CA GLY A 65 7.40 14.03 10.59
C GLY A 65 8.25 13.69 9.35
N MET A 66 9.23 12.80 9.49
CA MET A 66 10.10 12.37 8.39
C MET A 66 9.58 11.13 7.64
N GLY A 67 8.47 10.52 8.09
CA GLY A 67 7.88 9.36 7.43
C GLY A 67 7.33 8.30 8.39
N THR A 68 7.11 7.11 7.83
CA THR A 68 6.57 5.94 8.54
C THR A 68 7.57 4.79 8.46
N VAL A 69 7.82 4.15 9.61
CA VAL A 69 8.68 2.98 9.73
C VAL A 69 7.82 1.73 9.68
N TYR A 70 8.14 0.82 8.77
CA TYR A 70 7.45 -0.44 8.61
C TYR A 70 8.37 -1.63 8.90
N LYS A 71 7.82 -2.66 9.52
CA LYS A 71 8.38 -4.01 9.51
C LYS A 71 8.02 -4.67 8.19
N ALA A 72 8.99 -5.27 7.53
CA ALA A 72 8.78 -6.00 6.29
C ALA A 72 9.38 -7.41 6.34
N ARG A 73 8.83 -8.31 5.53
CA ARG A 73 9.36 -9.65 5.26
C ARG A 73 10.10 -9.63 3.93
N ASP A 74 11.37 -10.03 3.94
CA ASP A 74 12.20 -10.25 2.75
C ASP A 74 11.85 -11.60 2.12
N THR A 75 11.29 -11.59 0.91
CA THR A 75 10.87 -12.81 0.20
C THR A 75 12.02 -13.58 -0.44
N THR A 76 13.24 -13.02 -0.51
CA THR A 76 14.43 -13.71 -1.06
C THR A 76 15.20 -14.52 -0.01
N ARG A 77 14.96 -14.19 1.26
CA ARG A 77 15.63 -14.76 2.44
C ARG A 77 14.75 -15.68 3.26
N ASP A 78 13.65 -16.11 2.65
CA ASP A 78 12.54 -16.83 3.29
C ASP A 78 12.77 -18.35 3.37
N ARG A 79 14.02 -18.76 3.59
CA ARG A 79 14.52 -20.14 3.51
C ARG A 79 15.29 -20.50 4.76
#